data_AF-A0A957D3Q0-F1
#
_entry.id   AF-A0A957D3Q0-F1
#
_cell.length_a   1.000
_cell.length_b   1.000
_cell.length_c   1.000
_cell.angle_alpha   90.00
_cell.angle_beta   90.00
_cell.angle_gamma   90.00
#
_symmetry.space_group_name_H-M   'P 1'
#
loop_
_entity.id
_entity.type
_entity.pdbx_description
1 polymer ?
#
loop_
_entity_poly.entity_id
_entity_poly.type
_entity_poly.pdbx_seq_one_letter_code
_entity_poly.pdbx_strand_id
1 'polypeptide(L)'
;MEESALTLIQALPDTHLQLFAARLCEWLIADLNQSDEPVPDFTESRAKALLRAANVIDDPTLHSFSKLVDWETGSTPETAVRLTLYDLLNETNLADESEVQAIGAAAAHVQTSNPQAPISWLSLTVAAFAWKSEYPLYQLDPAAPPGEYSPAGQLVKRAAFLLRQQVQRSATDRDKLARKLAYSAPQAGPPNLEQMQPDGTIAPLPPYFRPPIPVNYPEMARETLHVSPEENPSPPVERNDPLAITPDELPGNTAQNVTRMPPIRITEDQIRPERPDRSQTAHIRSRVVTPQPNAAASTNFSDNVRQFFGRGREQMKSTKLRVRVTEYPDGPGVYGLQIKVTCKGVRSFVAGTTNRDGKFLCELPVRLNSGLTYDVDITWPRDLGGDTERKSITLHADRTEFVLPFYRKLKNDE
;
A
#
# COMPACT_ATOMS: atom_id res chain seq x y z
N MET A 1 -25.21 8.35 16.34
CA MET A 1 -23.99 8.33 17.17
C MET A 1 -22.76 8.07 16.29
N GLU A 2 -22.57 6.86 15.74
CA GLU A 2 -21.49 6.63 14.75
C GLU A 2 -21.59 7.57 13.54
N GLU A 3 -22.81 7.91 13.13
CA GLU A 3 -23.09 8.82 12.02
C GLU A 3 -22.61 10.27 12.25
N SER A 4 -22.66 10.80 13.48
CA SER A 4 -22.23 12.18 13.78
C SER A 4 -20.71 12.31 13.65
N ALA A 5 -19.95 11.37 14.23
CA ALA A 5 -18.49 11.35 14.11
C ALA A 5 -18.05 11.10 12.66
N LEU A 6 -18.75 10.21 11.95
CA LEU A 6 -18.49 9.92 10.55
C LEU A 6 -18.75 11.14 9.65
N THR A 7 -19.89 11.83 9.83
CA THR A 7 -20.23 13.01 9.03
C THR A 7 -19.26 14.17 9.26
N LEU A 8 -18.86 14.42 10.51
CA LEU A 8 -17.89 15.46 10.84
C LEU A 8 -16.52 15.18 10.20
N ILE A 9 -16.02 13.94 10.32
CA ILE A 9 -14.71 13.56 9.76
C ILE A 9 -14.74 13.52 8.23
N GLN A 10 -15.86 13.14 7.62
CA GLN A 10 -16.02 13.17 6.16
C GLN A 10 -16.10 14.59 5.60
N ALA A 11 -16.67 15.54 6.35
CA ALA A 11 -16.76 16.94 5.92
C ALA A 11 -15.40 17.65 5.89
N LEU A 12 -14.41 17.16 6.63
CA LEU A 12 -13.09 17.76 6.73
C LEU A 12 -12.12 17.22 5.66
N PRO A 13 -11.42 18.10 4.91
CA PRO A 13 -10.33 17.68 4.04
C PRO A 13 -9.12 17.24 4.88
N ASP A 14 -8.28 16.37 4.33
CA ASP A 14 -7.13 15.79 5.06
C ASP A 14 -6.14 16.85 5.56
N THR A 15 -5.99 17.96 4.83
CA THR A 15 -5.16 19.10 5.20
C THR A 15 -5.64 19.82 6.47
N HIS A 16 -6.92 19.74 6.80
CA HIS A 16 -7.53 20.46 7.93
C HIS A 16 -7.76 19.57 9.15
N LEU A 17 -7.58 18.24 9.03
CA LEU A 17 -7.73 17.31 10.15
C LEU A 17 -6.75 17.62 11.29
N GLN A 18 -5.52 18.04 10.96
CA GLN A 18 -4.53 18.39 11.95
C GLN A 18 -4.89 19.66 12.72
N LEU A 19 -5.43 20.65 12.00
CA LEU A 19 -5.89 21.91 12.58
C LEU A 19 -7.06 21.66 13.52
N PHE A 20 -8.01 20.84 13.07
CA PHE A 20 -9.14 20.41 13.87
C PHE A 20 -8.68 19.71 15.15
N ALA A 21 -7.75 18.75 15.06
CA ALA A 21 -7.23 18.04 16.22
C ALA A 21 -6.51 18.96 17.23
N ALA A 22 -5.73 19.92 16.74
CA ALA A 22 -5.05 20.90 17.59
C ALA A 22 -6.05 21.82 18.31
N ARG A 23 -7.05 22.36 17.58
CA ARG A 23 -8.10 23.20 18.14
C ARG A 23 -9.00 22.44 19.12
N LEU A 24 -9.29 21.18 18.83
CA LEU A 24 -10.04 20.31 19.73
C LEU A 24 -9.27 20.10 21.05
N CYS A 25 -7.95 19.91 20.99
CA CYS A 25 -7.12 19.78 22.18
C CYS A 25 -7.12 21.07 23.02
N GLU A 26 -6.92 22.23 22.38
CA GLU A 26 -6.96 23.54 23.05
C GLU A 26 -8.31 23.78 23.73
N TRP A 27 -9.40 23.48 23.04
CA TRP A 27 -10.75 23.60 23.57
C TRP A 27 -11.00 22.67 24.76
N LEU A 28 -10.64 21.39 24.65
CA LEU A 28 -10.80 20.42 25.75
C LEU A 28 -10.01 20.82 27.00
N ILE A 29 -8.80 21.34 26.83
CA ILE A 29 -7.97 21.80 27.96
C ILE A 29 -8.59 23.05 28.58
N ALA A 30 -9.07 23.99 27.78
CA ALA A 30 -9.71 25.20 28.28
C ALA A 30 -11.03 24.89 29.01
N ASP A 31 -11.84 23.97 28.48
CA ASP A 31 -13.11 23.54 29.06
C ASP A 31 -12.92 22.82 30.40
N LEU A 32 -11.98 21.87 30.46
CA LEU A 32 -11.68 21.11 31.68
C LEU A 32 -10.94 21.92 32.76
N ASN A 33 -10.31 23.03 32.39
CA ASN A 33 -9.59 23.92 33.31
C ASN A 33 -10.39 25.18 33.66
N GLN A 34 -11.72 25.19 33.48
CA GLN A 34 -12.60 26.24 33.99
C GLN A 34 -12.60 26.25 35.53
N SER A 35 -11.57 26.83 36.14
CA SER A 35 -11.49 27.06 37.58
C SER A 35 -10.88 28.42 37.88
N ASP A 36 -11.31 29.05 38.97
CA ASP A 36 -10.82 30.37 39.41
C ASP A 36 -9.33 30.38 39.82
N GLU A 37 -8.72 29.21 40.01
CA GLU A 37 -7.30 29.06 40.35
C GLU A 37 -6.41 28.88 39.11
N PRO A 38 -5.16 29.38 39.11
CA PRO A 38 -4.22 29.17 38.03
C PRO A 38 -3.83 27.69 37.94
N VAL A 39 -4.50 26.97 37.05
CA VAL A 39 -4.26 25.55 36.80
C VAL A 39 -3.01 25.36 35.93
N PRO A 40 -2.10 24.43 36.28
CA PRO A 40 -0.96 24.09 35.43
C PRO A 40 -1.41 23.41 34.13
N ASP A 41 -0.89 23.92 33.00
CA ASP A 41 -1.18 23.41 31.65
C ASP A 41 -0.95 21.90 31.53
N PHE A 42 -1.87 21.24 30.83
CA PHE A 42 -1.78 19.80 30.55
C PHE A 42 -1.06 19.57 29.22
N THR A 43 0.25 19.36 29.28
CA THR A 43 1.12 19.23 28.10
C THR A 43 1.27 17.78 27.63
N GLU A 44 1.75 17.60 26.40
CA GLU A 44 2.09 16.28 25.82
C GLU A 44 3.08 15.49 26.70
N SER A 45 4.07 16.18 27.28
CA SER A 45 5.05 15.56 28.17
C SER A 45 4.43 15.09 29.49
N ARG A 46 3.47 15.85 30.03
CA ARG A 46 2.70 15.47 31.22
C ARG A 46 1.81 14.26 30.94
N ALA A 47 1.10 14.24 29.81
CA ALA A 47 0.30 13.09 29.39
C ALA A 47 1.15 11.82 29.23
N LYS A 48 2.32 11.95 28.57
CA LYS A 48 3.28 10.85 28.41
C LYS A 48 3.83 10.35 29.74
N ALA A 49 4.20 11.26 30.65
CA ALA A 49 4.67 10.90 31.98
C ALA A 49 3.59 10.16 32.76
N LEU A 50 2.34 10.60 32.65
CA LEU A 50 1.21 9.99 33.33
C LEU A 50 0.93 8.57 32.83
N LEU A 51 0.91 8.36 31.51
CA LEU A 51 0.66 7.04 30.92
C LEU A 51 1.73 6.01 31.31
N ARG A 52 2.97 6.48 31.48
CA ARG A 52 4.10 5.69 32.00
C ARG A 52 4.00 5.43 33.50
N ALA A 53 3.71 6.47 34.29
CA ALA A 53 3.63 6.38 35.74
C ALA A 53 2.49 5.46 36.20
N ALA A 54 1.37 5.47 35.48
CA ALA A 54 0.25 4.57 35.70
C ALA A 54 0.51 3.13 35.21
N ASN A 55 1.70 2.86 34.64
CA ASN A 55 2.12 1.56 34.08
C ASN A 55 1.09 0.94 33.13
N VAL A 56 0.39 1.79 32.37
CA VAL A 56 -0.66 1.32 31.46
C VAL A 56 -0.06 1.05 30.09
N ILE A 57 0.86 1.87 29.59
CA ILE A 57 1.42 1.71 28.24
C ILE A 57 2.93 1.51 28.32
N ASP A 58 3.45 0.59 27.51
CA ASP A 58 4.87 0.33 27.31
C ASP A 58 5.50 1.35 26.33
N ASP A 59 6.76 1.69 26.54
CA ASP A 59 7.48 2.65 25.67
C ASP A 59 7.51 2.26 24.17
N PRO A 60 7.63 0.97 23.79
CA PRO A 60 7.55 0.55 22.40
C PRO A 60 6.23 0.89 21.74
N THR A 61 5.09 0.70 22.41
CA THR A 61 3.78 1.04 21.82
C THR A 61 3.58 2.54 21.68
N LEU A 62 4.06 3.36 22.63
CA LEU A 62 4.08 4.83 22.48
C LEU A 62 4.92 5.26 21.27
N HIS A 63 6.08 4.63 21.06
CA HIS A 63 6.93 4.93 19.90
C HIS A 63 6.31 4.49 18.58
N SER A 64 5.69 3.31 18.55
CA SER A 64 4.95 2.81 17.38
C SER A 64 3.75 3.69 17.04
N PHE A 65 3.05 4.20 18.06
CA PHE A 65 1.95 5.13 17.87
C PHE A 65 2.45 6.48 17.32
N SER A 66 3.50 7.07 17.90
CA SER A 66 4.13 8.30 17.38
C SER A 66 4.44 8.13 15.89
N LYS A 67 5.16 7.07 15.51
CA LYS A 67 5.50 6.79 14.11
C LYS A 67 4.30 6.59 13.18
N LEU A 68 3.18 6.09 13.71
CA LEU A 68 1.98 5.85 12.93
C LEU A 68 1.27 7.17 12.57
N VAL A 69 1.33 8.14 13.49
CA VAL A 69 0.61 9.41 13.36
C VAL A 69 1.53 10.56 12.90
N ASP A 70 2.84 10.39 13.03
CA ASP A 70 3.84 11.33 12.55
C ASP A 70 3.76 11.48 11.03
N TRP A 71 3.47 12.72 10.61
CA TRP A 71 3.26 13.12 9.22
C TRP A 71 4.47 12.87 8.31
N GLU A 72 5.69 12.84 8.88
CA GLU A 72 6.94 12.83 8.11
C GLU A 72 7.43 11.43 7.70
N THR A 73 6.94 10.35 8.32
CA THR A 73 7.57 9.01 8.19
C THR A 73 6.70 7.92 7.57
N GLY A 74 5.42 8.19 7.31
CA GLY A 74 4.47 7.22 6.74
C GLY A 74 4.11 7.50 5.28
N SER A 75 3.75 6.46 4.52
CA SER A 75 3.21 6.60 3.16
C SER A 75 1.73 7.06 3.12
N THR A 76 1.03 7.07 4.27
CA THR A 76 -0.36 7.53 4.43
C THR A 76 -0.64 8.08 5.86
N PRO A 77 0.04 9.15 6.30
CA PRO A 77 -0.18 9.71 7.64
C PRO A 77 -1.60 10.26 7.81
N GLU A 78 -2.17 10.82 6.74
CA GLU A 78 -3.52 11.39 6.69
C GLU A 78 -4.59 10.35 7.05
N THR A 79 -4.48 9.14 6.48
CA THR A 79 -5.37 8.02 6.76
C THR A 79 -5.34 7.62 8.24
N ALA A 80 -4.16 7.64 8.84
CA ALA A 80 -3.97 7.26 10.22
C ALA A 80 -4.60 8.30 11.16
N VAL A 81 -4.32 9.60 10.92
CA VAL A 81 -4.90 10.74 11.64
C VAL A 81 -6.43 10.76 11.55
N ARG A 82 -6.98 10.57 10.35
CA ARG A 82 -8.44 10.54 10.12
C ARG A 82 -9.11 9.45 10.94
N LEU A 83 -8.49 8.28 10.96
CA LEU A 83 -9.03 7.09 11.62
C LEU A 83 -8.86 7.15 13.15
N THR A 84 -7.74 7.69 13.66
CA THR A 84 -7.56 7.92 15.09
C THR A 84 -8.55 8.96 15.63
N LEU A 85 -8.79 10.05 14.88
CA LEU A 85 -9.80 11.06 15.26
C LEU A 85 -11.21 10.49 15.25
N TYR A 86 -11.56 9.71 14.22
CA TYR A 86 -12.86 9.05 14.16
C TYR A 86 -13.09 8.14 15.37
N ASP A 87 -12.14 7.25 15.68
CA ASP A 87 -12.27 6.34 16.82
C ASP A 87 -12.31 7.11 18.15
N LEU A 88 -11.53 8.19 18.29
CA LEU A 88 -11.56 9.06 19.47
C LEU A 88 -12.93 9.72 19.66
N LEU A 89 -13.48 10.34 18.61
CA LEU A 89 -14.78 11.01 18.66
C LEU A 89 -15.92 10.02 18.92
N ASN A 90 -15.84 8.81 18.33
CA ASN A 90 -16.83 7.76 18.53
C ASN A 90 -16.77 7.19 19.95
N GLU A 91 -15.58 6.98 20.51
CA GLU A 91 -15.45 6.46 21.88
C GLU A 91 -15.80 7.51 22.95
N THR A 92 -15.66 8.80 22.65
CA THR A 92 -15.90 9.89 23.61
C THR A 92 -17.26 10.56 23.47
N ASN A 93 -18.00 10.28 22.39
CA ASN A 93 -19.24 10.95 22.00
C ASN A 93 -19.09 12.47 21.81
N LEU A 94 -17.86 12.97 21.60
CA LEU A 94 -17.57 14.39 21.38
C LEU A 94 -18.20 14.93 20.08
N ALA A 95 -18.53 14.07 19.12
CA ALA A 95 -19.11 14.51 17.85
C ALA A 95 -20.55 15.07 17.96
N ASP A 96 -21.25 14.75 19.04
CA ASP A 96 -22.62 15.23 19.27
C ASP A 96 -22.61 16.66 19.87
N GLU A 97 -21.46 17.15 20.35
CA GLU A 97 -21.33 18.48 20.92
C GLU A 97 -21.33 19.58 19.85
N SER A 98 -22.16 20.61 20.07
CA SER A 98 -22.32 21.72 19.14
C SER A 98 -21.05 22.54 18.95
N GLU A 99 -20.23 22.66 20.00
CA GLU A 99 -18.96 23.39 19.95
C GLU A 99 -17.91 22.64 19.11
N VAL A 100 -17.88 21.31 19.21
CA VAL A 100 -17.00 20.46 18.39
C VAL A 100 -17.38 20.54 16.91
N GLN A 101 -18.69 20.58 16.61
CA GLN A 101 -19.18 20.80 15.24
C GLN A 101 -18.81 22.20 14.73
N ALA A 102 -18.88 23.23 15.59
CA ALA A 102 -18.45 24.59 15.24
C ALA A 102 -16.93 24.67 14.99
N ILE A 103 -16.11 23.98 15.77
CA ILE A 103 -14.65 23.88 15.55
C ILE A 103 -14.37 23.17 14.22
N GLY A 104 -15.12 22.11 13.89
CA GLY A 104 -15.05 21.42 12.60
C GLY A 104 -15.36 22.36 11.43
N ALA A 105 -16.48 23.10 11.52
CA ALA A 105 -16.85 24.08 10.49
C ALA A 105 -15.82 25.20 10.35
N ALA A 106 -15.31 25.74 11.46
CA ALA A 106 -14.27 26.75 11.46
C ALA A 106 -12.98 26.23 10.82
N ALA A 107 -12.54 25.01 11.16
CA ALA A 107 -11.37 24.38 10.58
C ALA A 107 -11.53 24.15 9.07
N ALA A 108 -12.74 23.84 8.58
CA ALA A 108 -13.03 23.68 7.15
C ALA A 108 -12.81 24.99 6.35
N HIS A 109 -13.03 26.15 6.97
CA HIS A 109 -12.96 27.47 6.30
C HIS A 109 -11.61 28.19 6.41
N VAL A 110 -10.67 27.68 7.22
CA VAL A 110 -9.34 28.29 7.36
C VAL A 110 -8.47 27.97 6.13
N GLN A 111 -7.95 29.01 5.48
CA GLN A 111 -6.93 28.84 4.45
C GLN A 111 -5.59 28.44 5.10
N THR A 112 -5.16 27.19 4.93
CA THR A 112 -3.90 26.69 5.50
C THR A 112 -2.69 27.22 4.71
N SER A 113 -2.19 28.40 5.09
CA SER A 113 -0.99 29.01 4.49
C SER A 113 0.31 28.73 5.29
N ASN A 114 0.24 28.02 6.41
CA ASN A 114 1.37 27.80 7.33
C ASN A 114 1.60 26.30 7.60
N PRO A 115 2.85 25.86 7.85
CA PRO A 115 3.11 24.49 8.28
C PRO A 115 2.39 24.25 9.61
N GLN A 116 1.52 23.25 9.62
CA GLN A 116 0.69 22.85 10.76
C GLN A 116 1.58 22.49 11.96
N ALA A 117 1.22 22.96 13.15
CA ALA A 117 1.88 22.55 14.39
C ALA A 117 1.66 21.05 14.64
N PRO A 118 2.65 20.33 15.19
CA PRO A 118 2.48 18.92 15.51
C PRO A 118 1.36 18.73 16.54
N ILE A 119 0.45 17.79 16.28
CA ILE A 119 -0.66 17.49 17.17
C ILE A 119 -0.14 16.81 18.42
N SER A 120 -0.56 17.30 19.58
CA SER A 120 -0.25 16.69 20.88
C SER A 120 -1.24 15.54 21.17
N TRP A 121 -1.04 14.39 20.54
CA TRP A 121 -1.98 13.27 20.56
C TRP A 121 -2.18 12.63 21.93
N LEU A 122 -1.14 12.51 22.74
CA LEU A 122 -1.28 11.91 24.07
C LEU A 122 -2.08 12.85 24.98
N SER A 123 -1.85 14.15 24.88
CA SER A 123 -2.66 15.14 25.60
C SER A 123 -4.11 15.13 25.13
N LEU A 124 -4.36 15.12 23.82
CA LEU A 124 -5.70 15.08 23.23
C LEU A 124 -6.48 13.83 23.65
N THR A 125 -5.86 12.65 23.60
CA THR A 125 -6.52 11.40 23.97
C THR A 125 -6.88 11.38 25.46
N VAL A 126 -5.96 11.76 26.34
CA VAL A 126 -6.24 11.82 27.79
C VAL A 126 -7.29 12.90 28.09
N ALA A 127 -7.22 14.07 27.46
CA ALA A 127 -8.20 15.14 27.63
C ALA A 127 -9.60 14.74 27.18
N ALA A 128 -9.73 14.05 26.04
CA ALA A 128 -11.03 13.61 25.55
C ALA A 128 -11.70 12.56 26.46
N PHE A 129 -10.93 11.62 27.04
CA PHE A 129 -11.46 10.69 28.03
C PHE A 129 -11.71 11.34 29.39
N ALA A 130 -10.90 12.31 29.78
CA ALA A 130 -11.13 13.10 30.98
C ALA A 130 -12.45 13.88 30.87
N TRP A 131 -12.69 14.53 29.72
CA TRP A 131 -13.95 15.20 29.38
C TRP A 131 -15.15 14.26 29.45
N LYS A 132 -15.07 13.08 28.84
CA LYS A 132 -16.14 12.07 28.92
C LYS A 132 -16.47 11.66 30.36
N SER A 133 -15.46 11.62 31.23
CA SER A 133 -15.62 11.27 32.64
C SER A 133 -15.88 12.46 33.56
N GLU A 134 -15.99 13.67 33.00
CA GLU A 134 -16.09 14.95 33.74
C GLU A 134 -14.97 15.09 34.80
N TYR A 135 -13.78 14.59 34.46
CA TYR A 135 -12.65 14.57 35.38
C TYR A 135 -11.68 15.71 35.07
N PRO A 136 -11.36 16.58 36.04
CA PRO A 136 -10.49 17.71 35.81
C PRO A 136 -9.04 17.30 35.55
N LEU A 137 -8.41 17.92 34.56
CA LEU A 137 -7.03 17.61 34.16
C LEU A 137 -5.99 17.97 35.22
N TYR A 138 -6.25 19.00 36.03
CA TYR A 138 -5.30 19.45 37.04
C TYR A 138 -5.05 18.41 38.13
N GLN A 139 -6.03 17.55 38.42
CA GLN A 139 -5.91 16.45 39.39
C GLN A 139 -5.07 15.28 38.87
N LEU A 140 -4.83 15.20 37.56
CA LEU A 140 -3.99 14.19 36.94
C LEU A 140 -2.51 14.58 37.10
N ASP A 141 -1.91 14.14 38.20
CA ASP A 141 -0.49 14.34 38.48
C ASP A 141 0.33 13.07 38.15
N PRO A 142 1.33 13.13 37.24
CA PRO A 142 2.23 12.01 37.01
C PRO A 142 3.07 11.61 38.24
N ALA A 143 3.30 12.51 39.21
CA ALA A 143 4.03 12.20 40.43
C ALA A 143 3.22 11.34 41.41
N ALA A 144 1.89 11.42 41.33
CA ALA A 144 0.95 10.63 42.13
C ALA A 144 -0.01 9.88 41.18
N PRO A 145 0.46 8.79 40.52
CA PRO A 145 -0.33 8.11 39.51
C PRO A 145 -1.65 7.59 40.10
N PRO A 146 -2.76 7.70 39.35
CA PRO A 146 -4.06 7.31 39.86
C PRO A 146 -4.13 5.80 40.07
N GLY A 147 -4.81 5.38 41.14
CA GLY A 147 -5.00 3.96 41.45
C GLY A 147 -5.78 3.25 40.35
N GLU A 148 -5.46 1.99 40.08
CA GLU A 148 -5.97 1.19 38.95
C GLU A 148 -7.49 1.12 38.78
N TYR A 149 -8.23 1.22 39.88
CA TYR A 149 -9.69 1.12 39.92
C TYR A 149 -10.37 2.48 40.19
N SER A 150 -9.58 3.55 40.38
CA SER A 150 -10.12 4.90 40.51
C SER A 150 -10.70 5.40 39.18
N PRO A 151 -11.65 6.35 39.18
CA PRO A 151 -12.14 6.96 37.94
C PRO A 151 -11.00 7.49 37.05
N ALA A 152 -10.01 8.15 37.68
CA ALA A 152 -8.78 8.58 37.03
C ALA A 152 -7.93 7.43 36.48
N GLY A 153 -7.86 6.29 37.17
CA GLY A 153 -7.17 5.11 36.65
C GLY A 153 -7.90 4.49 35.44
N GLN A 154 -9.24 4.49 35.47
CA GLN A 154 -10.06 3.95 34.39
C GLN A 154 -10.01 4.81 33.12
N LEU A 155 -10.03 6.15 33.24
CA LEU A 155 -9.90 7.03 32.07
C LEU A 155 -8.53 6.86 31.39
N VAL A 156 -7.46 6.74 32.19
CA VAL A 156 -6.10 6.52 31.69
C VAL A 156 -5.97 5.13 31.04
N LYS A 157 -6.61 4.10 31.62
CA LYS A 157 -6.73 2.77 31.02
C LYS A 157 -7.47 2.78 29.68
N ARG A 158 -8.52 3.59 29.53
CA ARG A 158 -9.25 3.75 28.28
C ARG A 158 -8.45 4.50 27.22
N ALA A 159 -7.82 5.61 27.57
CA ALA A 159 -6.89 6.32 26.68
C ALA A 159 -5.81 5.38 26.15
N ALA A 160 -5.22 4.58 27.03
CA ALA A 160 -4.25 3.57 26.65
C ALA A 160 -4.79 2.43 25.78
N PHE A 161 -6.03 2.01 26.02
CA PHE A 161 -6.67 0.99 25.20
C PHE A 161 -6.81 1.46 23.75
N LEU A 162 -7.27 2.69 23.53
CA LEU A 162 -7.38 3.29 22.20
C LEU A 162 -6.00 3.33 21.52
N LEU A 163 -4.97 3.81 22.20
CA LEU A 163 -3.61 3.86 21.64
C LEU A 163 -3.11 2.48 21.20
N ARG A 164 -3.30 1.45 22.03
CA ARG A 164 -2.93 0.06 21.68
C ARG A 164 -3.75 -0.45 20.50
N GLN A 165 -5.04 -0.15 20.45
CA GLN A 165 -5.92 -0.55 19.35
C GLN A 165 -5.42 0.01 18.02
N GLN A 166 -4.97 1.27 17.99
CA GLN A 166 -4.45 1.89 16.76
C GLN A 166 -3.17 1.22 16.25
N VAL A 167 -2.26 0.89 17.17
CA VAL A 167 -0.99 0.20 16.86
C VAL A 167 -1.23 -1.25 16.42
N GLN A 168 -2.16 -1.95 17.06
CA GLN A 168 -2.45 -3.36 16.78
C GLN A 168 -3.38 -3.58 15.57
N ARG A 169 -4.02 -2.53 15.05
CA ARG A 169 -4.94 -2.63 13.92
C ARG A 169 -4.20 -3.09 12.65
N SER A 170 -4.77 -4.10 11.98
CA SER A 170 -4.21 -4.65 10.74
C SER A 170 -4.23 -3.61 9.61
N ALA A 171 -3.32 -3.75 8.64
CA ALA A 171 -3.29 -2.88 7.46
C ALA A 171 -4.60 -2.96 6.66
N THR A 172 -5.20 -4.15 6.56
CA THR A 172 -6.46 -4.36 5.85
C THR A 172 -7.65 -3.71 6.55
N ASP A 173 -7.71 -3.77 7.88
CA ASP A 173 -8.81 -3.15 8.62
C ASP A 173 -8.69 -1.63 8.62
N ARG A 174 -7.45 -1.12 8.70
CA ARG A 174 -7.15 0.30 8.53
C ARG A 174 -7.61 0.79 7.14
N ASP A 175 -7.27 0.07 6.07
CA ASP A 175 -7.69 0.43 4.70
C ASP A 175 -9.22 0.36 4.52
N LYS A 176 -9.89 -0.66 5.06
CA LYS A 176 -11.36 -0.76 5.01
C LYS A 176 -12.04 0.44 5.67
N LEU A 177 -11.59 0.82 6.87
CA LEU A 177 -12.16 1.96 7.61
C LEU A 177 -11.77 3.29 6.95
N ALA A 178 -10.53 3.42 6.48
CA ALA A 178 -10.07 4.58 5.73
C ALA A 178 -10.98 4.87 4.53
N ARG A 179 -11.32 3.85 3.74
CA ARG A 179 -12.26 3.99 2.63
C ARG A 179 -13.64 4.46 3.11
N LYS A 180 -14.18 3.87 4.17
CA LYS A 180 -15.45 4.32 4.75
C LYS A 180 -15.41 5.79 5.19
N LEU A 181 -14.29 6.24 5.74
CA LEU A 181 -14.11 7.62 6.22
C LEU A 181 -13.76 8.61 5.11
N ALA A 182 -13.30 8.15 3.94
CA ALA A 182 -12.99 8.98 2.79
C ALA A 182 -14.20 9.18 1.85
N TYR A 183 -15.14 8.23 1.79
CA TYR A 183 -16.31 8.33 0.91
C TYR A 183 -17.55 8.82 1.67
N SER A 184 -18.09 9.97 1.27
CA SER A 184 -19.35 10.51 1.78
C SER A 184 -20.56 9.75 1.25
N ALA A 185 -21.04 8.77 2.01
CA ALA A 185 -22.31 8.09 1.75
C ALA A 185 -23.41 8.81 2.55
N PRO A 186 -24.03 9.87 1.99
CA PRO A 186 -25.39 9.66 1.46
C PRO A 186 -25.80 10.50 0.24
N GLN A 187 -24.94 11.36 -0.34
CA GLN A 187 -25.32 12.21 -1.49
C GLN A 187 -24.48 12.02 -2.76
N ALA A 188 -23.34 11.34 -2.67
CA ALA A 188 -22.55 10.99 -3.83
C ALA A 188 -22.69 9.49 -4.08
N GLY A 189 -23.54 9.13 -5.05
CA GLY A 189 -23.36 7.86 -5.76
C GLY A 189 -21.95 7.76 -6.37
N PRO A 190 -21.61 6.65 -7.05
CA PRO A 190 -20.40 6.65 -7.87
C PRO A 190 -20.38 7.93 -8.73
N PRO A 191 -19.24 8.65 -8.81
CA PRO A 191 -19.18 9.91 -9.53
C PRO A 191 -19.72 9.70 -10.94
N ASN A 192 -20.78 10.43 -11.29
CA ASN A 192 -21.32 10.38 -12.63
C ASN A 192 -20.26 10.87 -13.62
N LEU A 193 -20.29 10.36 -14.85
CA LEU A 193 -19.33 10.66 -15.91
C LEU A 193 -19.15 12.18 -16.15
N GLU A 194 -20.17 12.99 -15.83
CA GLU A 194 -20.17 14.45 -15.95
C GLU A 194 -19.37 15.18 -14.84
N GLN A 195 -19.09 14.53 -13.71
CA GLN A 195 -18.34 15.09 -12.57
C GLN A 195 -16.85 14.70 -12.58
N MET A 196 -16.43 13.83 -13.50
CA MET A 196 -15.02 13.49 -13.69
C MET A 196 -14.30 14.67 -14.36
N GLN A 197 -13.38 15.32 -13.65
CA GLN A 197 -12.47 16.28 -14.28
C GLN A 197 -11.69 15.58 -15.40
N PRO A 198 -11.58 16.19 -16.60
CA PRO A 198 -11.03 15.52 -17.79
C PRO A 198 -9.52 15.20 -17.74
N ASP A 199 -8.79 15.63 -16.69
CA ASP A 199 -7.32 15.54 -16.65
C ASP A 199 -6.74 14.69 -15.51
N GLY A 200 -7.55 13.86 -14.83
CA GLY A 200 -7.03 12.89 -13.87
C GLY A 200 -6.45 11.66 -14.56
N THR A 201 -5.12 11.47 -14.54
CA THR A 201 -4.48 10.19 -14.90
C THR A 201 -5.14 9.03 -14.16
N ILE A 202 -5.90 8.22 -14.88
CA ILE A 202 -6.59 7.03 -14.37
C ILE A 202 -5.53 6.06 -13.86
N ALA A 203 -5.61 5.69 -12.57
CA ALA A 203 -4.74 4.67 -12.00
C ALA A 203 -4.92 3.35 -12.79
N PRO A 204 -3.83 2.62 -13.11
CA PRO A 204 -3.95 1.39 -13.86
C PRO A 204 -4.82 0.38 -13.09
N LEU A 205 -5.86 -0.11 -13.77
CA LEU A 205 -6.77 -1.11 -13.23
C LEU A 205 -5.98 -2.32 -12.70
N PRO A 206 -6.32 -2.86 -11.51
CA PRO A 206 -5.62 -4.00 -10.96
C PRO A 206 -5.80 -5.24 -11.87
N PRO A 207 -4.82 -6.16 -11.90
CA PRO A 207 -4.75 -7.27 -12.86
C PRO A 207 -5.89 -8.31 -12.79
N TYR A 208 -6.85 -8.13 -11.88
CA TYR A 208 -7.98 -9.04 -11.68
C TYR A 208 -9.35 -8.34 -11.71
N PHE A 209 -9.44 -7.07 -12.13
CA PHE A 209 -10.73 -6.43 -12.34
C PHE A 209 -11.41 -7.06 -13.57
N ARG A 210 -12.43 -7.89 -13.34
CA ARG A 210 -13.39 -8.26 -14.39
C ARG A 210 -14.52 -7.25 -14.33
N PRO A 211 -14.81 -6.51 -15.42
CA PRO A 211 -16.00 -5.67 -15.44
C PRO A 211 -17.23 -6.56 -15.20
N PRO A 212 -18.23 -6.08 -14.43
CA PRO A 212 -19.47 -6.82 -14.26
C PRO A 212 -20.10 -7.07 -15.63
N ILE A 213 -20.49 -8.31 -15.89
CA ILE A 213 -21.20 -8.70 -17.11
C ILE A 213 -22.55 -7.97 -17.06
N PRO A 214 -22.89 -7.14 -18.06
CA PRO A 214 -24.19 -6.51 -18.13
C PRO A 214 -25.28 -7.60 -18.15
N VAL A 215 -26.19 -7.57 -17.18
CA VAL A 215 -27.29 -8.54 -17.09
C VAL A 215 -28.33 -8.31 -18.21
N ASN A 216 -28.34 -7.12 -18.81
CA ASN A 216 -29.10 -6.81 -20.02
C ASN A 216 -28.16 -6.24 -21.08
N TYR A 217 -28.05 -6.93 -22.21
CA TYR A 217 -27.54 -6.29 -23.41
C TYR A 217 -28.55 -5.22 -23.84
N PRO A 218 -28.10 -4.01 -24.25
CA PRO A 218 -29.01 -3.09 -24.93
C PRO A 218 -29.57 -3.82 -26.14
N GLU A 219 -30.89 -3.88 -26.17
CA GLU A 219 -31.69 -4.62 -27.13
C GLU A 219 -31.16 -4.34 -28.54
N MET A 220 -30.63 -5.37 -29.19
CA MET A 220 -30.27 -5.32 -30.59
C MET A 220 -31.51 -4.85 -31.35
N ALA A 221 -31.45 -3.62 -31.86
CA ALA A 221 -32.48 -3.06 -32.71
C ALA A 221 -32.79 -4.08 -33.81
N ARG A 222 -34.06 -4.49 -33.87
CA ARG A 222 -34.60 -5.51 -34.79
C ARG A 222 -34.52 -5.11 -36.28
N GLU A 223 -33.73 -4.11 -36.64
CA GLU A 223 -33.68 -3.51 -37.98
C GLU A 223 -32.54 -4.02 -38.87
N THR A 224 -31.61 -4.85 -38.38
CA THR A 224 -30.46 -5.32 -39.20
C THR A 224 -30.41 -6.81 -39.51
N LEU A 225 -31.46 -7.59 -39.17
CA LEU A 225 -31.58 -8.99 -39.59
C LEU A 225 -32.51 -9.12 -40.80
N HIS A 226 -31.96 -8.92 -42.00
CA HIS A 226 -32.54 -9.46 -43.24
C HIS A 226 -32.06 -10.90 -43.42
N VAL A 227 -32.95 -11.86 -43.21
CA VAL A 227 -32.74 -13.27 -43.57
C VAL A 227 -33.45 -13.52 -44.88
N SER A 228 -32.67 -13.75 -45.95
CA SER A 228 -33.19 -14.23 -47.24
C SER A 228 -33.80 -15.62 -47.06
N PRO A 229 -34.99 -15.91 -47.60
CA PRO A 229 -35.69 -17.17 -47.37
C PRO A 229 -35.33 -18.18 -48.45
N GLU A 230 -34.18 -18.85 -48.35
CA GLU A 230 -33.89 -20.02 -49.19
C GLU A 230 -32.71 -20.83 -48.58
N GLU A 231 -33.01 -21.69 -47.60
CA GLU A 231 -32.39 -23.03 -47.48
C GLU A 231 -33.02 -23.86 -46.33
N ASN A 232 -33.72 -24.92 -46.75
CA ASN A 232 -34.11 -26.19 -46.09
C ASN A 232 -34.53 -26.26 -44.60
N PRO A 233 -35.71 -26.86 -44.29
CA PRO A 233 -36.20 -27.02 -42.93
C PRO A 233 -35.52 -28.17 -42.18
N SER A 234 -34.90 -27.86 -41.05
CA SER A 234 -34.61 -28.86 -39.99
C SER A 234 -35.88 -29.09 -39.17
N PRO A 235 -36.20 -30.34 -38.76
CA PRO A 235 -37.43 -30.63 -38.04
C PRO A 235 -37.44 -30.03 -36.63
N PRO A 236 -38.63 -29.70 -36.08
CA PRO A 236 -38.75 -29.02 -34.80
C PRO A 236 -38.42 -29.97 -33.64
N VAL A 237 -37.42 -29.61 -32.83
CA VAL A 237 -37.12 -30.31 -31.57
C VAL A 237 -37.96 -29.69 -30.46
N GLU A 238 -38.96 -30.43 -29.96
CA GLU A 238 -39.75 -30.03 -28.80
C GLU A 238 -39.00 -30.29 -27.48
N ARG A 239 -39.18 -29.37 -26.54
CA ARG A 239 -38.43 -29.29 -25.28
C ARG A 239 -39.00 -30.28 -24.26
N ASN A 240 -38.51 -31.53 -24.25
CA ASN A 240 -38.47 -32.48 -23.12
C ASN A 240 -38.06 -33.93 -23.48
N ASP A 241 -37.45 -34.19 -24.64
CA ASP A 241 -36.97 -35.55 -24.95
C ASP A 241 -35.67 -35.90 -24.19
N PRO A 242 -35.54 -37.13 -23.66
CA PRO A 242 -34.34 -37.57 -22.96
C PRO A 242 -33.17 -37.78 -23.95
N LEU A 243 -32.08 -37.04 -23.74
CA LEU A 243 -30.83 -37.19 -24.49
C LEU A 243 -30.23 -38.60 -24.26
N ALA A 244 -30.42 -39.50 -25.22
CA ALA A 244 -29.77 -40.81 -25.24
C ALA A 244 -28.48 -40.71 -26.08
N ILE A 245 -27.32 -40.69 -25.42
CA ILE A 245 -26.01 -40.74 -26.09
C ILE A 245 -25.85 -42.16 -26.68
N THR A 246 -25.85 -42.27 -28.00
CA THR A 246 -25.56 -43.52 -28.71
C THR A 246 -24.06 -43.82 -28.71
N PRO A 247 -23.64 -45.10 -28.67
CA PRO A 247 -22.24 -45.51 -28.45
C PRO A 247 -21.24 -45.09 -29.55
N ASP A 248 -21.69 -44.47 -30.64
CA ASP A 248 -20.84 -43.92 -31.71
C ASP A 248 -20.33 -42.49 -31.44
N GLU A 249 -20.78 -41.82 -30.35
CA GLU A 249 -20.32 -40.47 -29.96
C GLU A 249 -19.13 -40.47 -28.96
N LEU A 250 -18.57 -41.63 -28.65
CA LEU A 250 -17.37 -41.75 -27.82
C LEU A 250 -16.11 -41.77 -28.69
N PRO A 251 -15.15 -40.84 -28.51
CA PRO A 251 -13.89 -40.89 -29.25
C PRO A 251 -13.10 -42.14 -28.89
N GLY A 252 -12.54 -42.76 -29.93
CA GLY A 252 -11.92 -44.08 -29.94
C GLY A 252 -10.88 -44.34 -28.85
N ASN A 253 -10.93 -45.59 -28.39
CA ASN A 253 -10.09 -46.23 -27.41
C ASN A 253 -8.61 -46.28 -27.84
N THR A 254 -7.78 -45.38 -27.34
CA THR A 254 -6.32 -45.58 -27.24
C THR A 254 -5.92 -45.72 -25.78
N ALA A 255 -5.54 -46.94 -25.42
CA ALA A 255 -4.97 -47.30 -24.14
C ALA A 255 -3.83 -46.35 -23.74
N GLN A 256 -4.05 -45.55 -22.70
CA GLN A 256 -2.99 -44.85 -21.98
C GLN A 256 -2.96 -45.34 -20.54
N ASN A 257 -1.83 -45.96 -20.19
CA ASN A 257 -1.48 -46.43 -18.86
C ASN A 257 -1.71 -45.35 -17.80
N VAL A 258 -2.66 -45.57 -16.89
CA VAL A 258 -2.80 -44.77 -15.67
C VAL A 258 -1.73 -45.23 -14.68
N THR A 259 -0.57 -44.57 -14.67
CA THR A 259 0.44 -44.74 -13.62
C THR A 259 -0.12 -44.16 -12.32
N ARG A 260 -0.57 -45.02 -11.40
CA ARG A 260 -0.93 -44.61 -10.04
C ARG A 260 0.34 -44.24 -9.27
N MET A 261 0.37 -43.01 -8.76
CA MET A 261 1.45 -42.55 -7.88
C MET A 261 1.44 -43.39 -6.58
N PRO A 262 2.59 -43.89 -6.10
CA PRO A 262 2.63 -44.65 -4.86
C PRO A 262 2.37 -43.74 -3.65
N PRO A 263 1.74 -44.26 -2.58
CA PRO A 263 1.42 -43.49 -1.39
C PRO A 263 2.70 -43.12 -0.62
N ILE A 264 2.87 -41.84 -0.31
CA ILE A 264 3.98 -41.31 0.49
C ILE A 264 3.78 -41.80 1.94
N ARG A 265 4.66 -42.68 2.42
CA ARG A 265 4.73 -43.07 3.84
C ARG A 265 5.97 -42.43 4.47
N ILE A 266 5.75 -41.51 5.41
CA ILE A 266 6.80 -40.93 6.26
C ILE A 266 7.07 -41.98 7.35
N THR A 267 8.27 -42.56 7.39
CA THR A 267 8.71 -43.45 8.47
C THR A 267 9.30 -42.64 9.62
N GLU A 268 9.20 -43.17 10.83
CA GLU A 268 9.55 -42.51 12.10
C GLU A 268 11.04 -42.11 12.20
N ASP A 269 11.91 -42.70 11.37
CA ASP A 269 13.31 -42.33 11.23
C ASP A 269 13.53 -40.97 10.53
N GLN A 270 12.52 -40.43 9.83
CA GLN A 270 12.57 -39.09 9.21
C GLN A 270 12.26 -37.95 10.20
N ILE A 271 11.96 -38.27 11.47
CA ILE A 271 11.49 -37.29 12.48
C ILE A 271 12.59 -37.00 13.54
N ARG A 272 13.78 -37.60 13.47
CA ARG A 272 14.85 -37.29 14.43
C ARG A 272 15.68 -36.08 13.97
N PRO A 273 15.75 -34.99 14.77
CA PRO A 273 16.73 -33.94 14.54
C PRO A 273 18.11 -34.47 14.99
N GLU A 274 19.04 -34.63 14.05
CA GLU A 274 20.46 -34.73 14.37
C GLU A 274 20.91 -33.50 15.16
N ARG A 275 21.61 -33.73 16.27
CA ARG A 275 22.20 -32.71 17.12
C ARG A 275 23.61 -32.41 16.58
N PRO A 276 23.90 -31.21 16.04
CA PRO A 276 25.25 -30.89 15.64
C PRO A 276 26.08 -30.42 16.83
N ASP A 277 27.26 -31.00 16.96
CA ASP A 277 28.33 -30.54 17.84
C ASP A 277 28.82 -29.15 17.41
N ARG A 278 29.27 -28.37 18.40
CA ARG A 278 29.81 -27.01 18.26
C ARG A 278 31.02 -26.99 17.33
N SER A 279 30.94 -26.21 16.24
CA SER A 279 31.84 -25.07 15.97
C SER A 279 31.60 -24.43 14.59
N GLN A 280 31.79 -23.10 14.53
CA GLN A 280 31.99 -22.25 13.35
C GLN A 280 30.77 -21.60 12.67
N THR A 281 30.47 -20.39 13.16
CA THR A 281 30.09 -19.15 12.44
C THR A 281 29.82 -19.20 10.92
N ALA A 282 28.55 -19.01 10.52
CA ALA A 282 28.06 -18.06 9.50
C ALA A 282 26.61 -18.38 9.10
N HIS A 283 25.64 -17.56 9.52
CA HIS A 283 24.23 -17.75 9.16
C HIS A 283 23.94 -17.33 7.70
N ILE A 284 23.99 -18.29 6.78
CA ILE A 284 23.26 -18.24 5.51
C ILE A 284 21.87 -18.82 5.79
N ARG A 285 20.83 -17.97 5.86
CA ARG A 285 19.45 -18.44 5.85
C ARG A 285 19.04 -18.72 4.40
N SER A 286 18.91 -20.00 4.06
CA SER A 286 18.28 -20.49 2.85
C SER A 286 16.80 -20.09 2.83
N ARG A 287 16.50 -19.01 2.10
CA ARG A 287 15.13 -18.63 1.74
C ARG A 287 14.76 -19.45 0.50
N VAL A 288 13.74 -20.29 0.60
CA VAL A 288 13.08 -20.87 -0.57
C VAL A 288 12.50 -19.71 -1.37
N VAL A 289 13.07 -19.46 -2.56
CA VAL A 289 12.63 -18.43 -3.50
C VAL A 289 11.63 -19.08 -4.45
N THR A 290 10.35 -18.75 -4.30
CA THR A 290 9.38 -18.89 -5.38
C THR A 290 9.62 -17.77 -6.40
N PRO A 291 9.54 -18.03 -7.72
CA PRO A 291 9.63 -16.98 -8.71
C PRO A 291 8.36 -16.12 -8.62
N GLN A 292 8.50 -14.93 -8.03
CA GLN A 292 7.43 -13.96 -7.89
C GLN A 292 7.53 -12.95 -9.05
N PRO A 293 6.46 -12.72 -9.84
CA PRO A 293 6.53 -11.82 -10.98
C PRO A 293 6.55 -10.35 -10.52
N ASN A 294 7.62 -9.65 -10.94
CA ASN A 294 7.83 -8.21 -11.15
C ASN A 294 6.88 -7.20 -10.46
N ALA A 295 7.37 -6.59 -9.36
CA ALA A 295 7.04 -5.20 -8.98
C ALA A 295 7.93 -4.65 -7.84
N ALA A 296 8.48 -5.51 -6.97
CA ALA A 296 9.15 -5.05 -5.73
C ALA A 296 10.66 -4.78 -5.83
N ALA A 297 11.29 -5.00 -7.00
CA ALA A 297 12.73 -4.80 -7.18
C ALA A 297 13.10 -3.35 -7.59
N SER A 298 12.19 -2.61 -8.23
CA SER A 298 12.48 -1.26 -8.76
C SER A 298 12.51 -0.18 -7.68
N THR A 299 11.59 -0.22 -6.70
CA THR A 299 11.52 0.77 -5.60
C THR A 299 12.74 0.73 -4.70
N ASN A 300 13.20 -0.48 -4.34
CA ASN A 300 14.40 -0.64 -3.51
C ASN A 300 15.68 -0.17 -4.23
N PHE A 301 15.74 -0.22 -5.56
CA PHE A 301 16.94 0.17 -6.30
C PHE A 301 17.13 1.69 -6.33
N SER A 302 16.08 2.44 -6.68
CA SER A 302 16.15 3.91 -6.77
C SER A 302 16.50 4.53 -5.43
N ASP A 303 15.93 4.02 -4.34
CA ASP A 303 16.13 4.55 -2.99
C ASP A 303 17.55 4.27 -2.49
N ASN A 304 18.09 3.08 -2.77
CA ASN A 304 19.47 2.74 -2.42
C ASN A 304 20.51 3.58 -3.19
N VAL A 305 20.27 3.84 -4.48
CA VAL A 305 21.16 4.70 -5.28
C VAL A 305 21.07 6.15 -4.80
N ARG A 306 19.87 6.65 -4.45
CA ARG A 306 19.67 7.97 -3.85
C ARG A 306 20.31 8.08 -2.47
N GLN A 307 20.22 7.05 -1.64
CA GLN A 307 20.82 7.05 -0.30
C GLN A 307 22.35 7.01 -0.34
N PHE A 308 22.94 6.28 -1.27
CA PHE A 308 24.40 6.14 -1.37
C PHE A 308 25.05 7.35 -2.06
N PHE A 309 24.46 7.82 -3.15
CA PHE A 309 25.06 8.90 -3.96
C PHE A 309 24.47 10.28 -3.69
N GLY A 310 23.33 10.40 -2.99
CA GLY A 310 22.62 11.65 -2.70
C GLY A 310 22.99 12.29 -1.36
N ARG A 311 23.81 11.62 -0.54
CA ARG A 311 24.40 12.21 0.69
C ARG A 311 25.41 13.32 0.42
N GLY A 312 25.98 13.38 -0.79
CA GLY A 312 26.85 14.48 -1.20
C GLY A 312 26.05 15.46 -2.07
N ARG A 313 25.58 16.57 -1.47
CA ARG A 313 25.08 17.87 -1.99
C ARG A 313 24.49 18.05 -3.41
N GLU A 314 24.43 17.03 -4.25
CA GLU A 314 24.10 17.11 -5.67
C GLU A 314 22.71 16.50 -5.88
N GLN A 315 21.80 17.30 -6.45
CA GLN A 315 20.42 16.87 -6.73
C GLN A 315 20.40 15.75 -7.77
N MET A 316 19.48 14.80 -7.61
CA MET A 316 19.32 13.65 -8.50
C MET A 316 18.03 13.71 -9.30
N LYS A 317 18.15 13.55 -10.62
CA LYS A 317 17.03 13.48 -11.57
C LYS A 317 16.78 12.02 -11.97
N SER A 318 15.55 11.69 -12.38
CA SER A 318 15.24 10.38 -12.96
C SER A 318 15.35 10.42 -14.49
N THR A 319 15.99 9.41 -15.08
CA THR A 319 16.15 9.25 -16.53
C THR A 319 15.71 7.86 -16.96
N LYS A 320 15.14 7.73 -18.17
CA LYS A 320 14.69 6.46 -18.73
C LYS A 320 15.80 5.79 -19.54
N LEU A 321 16.10 4.53 -19.24
CA LEU A 321 16.97 3.68 -20.05
C LEU A 321 16.11 2.64 -20.79
N ARG A 322 16.17 2.67 -22.11
CA ARG A 322 15.53 1.73 -23.02
C ARG A 322 16.57 0.78 -23.58
N VAL A 323 16.54 -0.47 -23.16
CA VAL A 323 17.36 -1.54 -23.73
C VAL A 323 16.58 -2.17 -24.88
N ARG A 324 17.17 -2.21 -26.07
CA ARG A 324 16.57 -2.83 -27.26
C ARG A 324 17.43 -4.00 -27.68
N VAL A 325 16.85 -5.20 -27.65
CA VAL A 325 17.52 -6.43 -28.08
C VAL A 325 16.91 -6.90 -29.39
N THR A 326 17.69 -6.84 -30.46
CA THR A 326 17.27 -7.20 -31.82
C THR A 326 18.22 -8.22 -32.43
N GLU A 327 17.68 -9.03 -33.34
CA GLU A 327 18.52 -9.83 -34.23
C GLU A 327 19.20 -8.93 -35.28
N TYR A 328 20.51 -9.11 -35.48
CA TYR A 328 21.25 -8.29 -36.45
C TYR A 328 20.86 -8.67 -37.90
N PRO A 329 20.81 -7.74 -38.87
CA PRO A 329 21.00 -6.28 -38.78
C PRO A 329 19.71 -5.46 -38.52
N ASP A 330 18.53 -6.02 -38.80
CA ASP A 330 17.24 -5.35 -38.56
C ASP A 330 16.13 -6.40 -38.34
N GLY A 331 16.44 -7.39 -37.52
CA GLY A 331 15.57 -8.53 -37.22
C GLY A 331 14.57 -8.26 -36.09
N PRO A 332 13.64 -9.20 -35.87
CA PRO A 332 12.62 -9.08 -34.85
C PRO A 332 13.23 -8.97 -33.45
N GLY A 333 12.50 -8.33 -32.53
CA GLY A 333 12.91 -8.19 -31.14
C GLY A 333 12.88 -9.55 -30.43
N VAL A 334 13.90 -9.81 -29.60
CA VAL A 334 14.00 -11.08 -28.88
C VAL A 334 13.21 -10.99 -27.56
N TYR A 335 12.16 -11.81 -27.45
CA TYR A 335 11.28 -11.86 -26.29
C TYR A 335 11.85 -12.67 -25.13
N GLY A 336 11.56 -12.25 -23.90
CA GLY A 336 11.79 -13.05 -22.69
C GLY A 336 13.24 -13.11 -22.20
N LEU A 337 14.12 -12.23 -22.67
CA LEU A 337 15.52 -12.17 -22.22
C LEU A 337 15.62 -11.51 -20.85
N GLN A 338 16.40 -12.11 -19.96
CA GLN A 338 16.68 -11.54 -18.64
C GLN A 338 17.73 -10.44 -18.75
N ILE A 339 17.37 -9.26 -18.29
CA ILE A 339 18.22 -8.07 -18.25
C ILE A 339 18.43 -7.69 -16.78
N LYS A 340 19.68 -7.44 -16.41
CA LYS A 340 20.08 -6.97 -15.08
C LYS A 340 20.88 -5.69 -15.22
N VAL A 341 20.38 -4.61 -14.63
CA VAL A 341 21.06 -3.31 -14.57
C VAL A 341 21.62 -3.12 -13.17
N THR A 342 22.92 -2.86 -13.07
CA THR A 342 23.64 -2.63 -11.81
C THR A 342 24.35 -1.28 -11.84
N CYS A 343 24.41 -0.60 -10.69
CA CYS A 343 25.16 0.64 -10.56
C CYS A 343 26.51 0.34 -9.90
N LYS A 344 27.61 0.81 -10.48
CA LYS A 344 28.94 0.63 -9.88
C LYS A 344 28.99 1.41 -8.56
N GLY A 345 29.09 0.70 -7.43
CA GLY A 345 29.16 1.28 -6.09
C GLY A 345 27.94 1.00 -5.19
N VAL A 346 26.82 0.54 -5.74
CA VAL A 346 25.63 0.16 -4.96
C VAL A 346 25.33 -1.31 -5.19
N ARG A 347 25.10 -2.06 -4.10
CA ARG A 347 24.82 -3.51 -4.15
C ARG A 347 23.36 -3.84 -4.56
N SER A 348 22.65 -2.88 -5.14
CA SER A 348 21.28 -3.06 -5.65
C SER A 348 21.32 -3.28 -7.16
N PHE A 349 20.31 -3.97 -7.70
CA PHE A 349 20.14 -4.17 -9.13
C PHE A 349 18.68 -4.06 -9.53
N VAL A 350 18.42 -3.60 -10.76
CA VAL A 350 17.11 -3.70 -11.41
C VAL A 350 17.17 -4.88 -12.36
N ALA A 351 16.34 -5.88 -12.14
CA ALA A 351 16.20 -7.00 -13.05
C ALA A 351 14.82 -6.96 -13.72
N GLY A 352 14.76 -7.39 -14.98
CA GLY A 352 13.52 -7.53 -15.72
C GLY A 352 13.69 -8.35 -16.98
N THR A 353 12.61 -8.51 -17.73
CA THR A 353 12.57 -9.30 -18.96
C THR A 353 12.19 -8.43 -20.15
N THR A 354 12.69 -8.75 -21.34
CA THR A 354 12.27 -8.04 -22.57
C THR A 354 10.82 -8.35 -22.95
N ASN A 355 10.10 -7.33 -23.43
CA ASN A 355 8.75 -7.44 -23.99
C ASN A 355 8.77 -8.09 -25.38
N ARG A 356 7.59 -8.34 -25.97
CA ARG A 356 7.42 -9.01 -27.28
C ARG A 356 8.22 -8.36 -28.41
N ASP A 357 8.46 -7.05 -28.31
CA ASP A 357 9.26 -6.28 -29.27
C ASP A 357 10.76 -6.24 -28.95
N GLY A 358 11.25 -7.05 -28.01
CA GLY A 358 12.65 -7.06 -27.56
C GLY A 358 13.05 -5.81 -26.76
N LYS A 359 12.08 -5.06 -26.24
CA LYS A 359 12.30 -3.80 -25.52
C LYS A 359 12.19 -4.00 -24.01
N PHE A 360 13.07 -3.35 -23.27
CA PHE A 360 13.01 -3.24 -21.81
C PHE A 360 13.20 -1.78 -21.42
N LEU A 361 12.33 -1.26 -20.56
CA LEU A 361 12.34 0.11 -20.09
C LEU A 361 12.51 0.13 -18.58
N CYS A 362 13.52 0.87 -18.09
CA CYS A 362 13.69 1.11 -16.66
C CYS A 362 13.99 2.58 -16.38
N GLU A 363 13.56 3.04 -15.20
CA GLU A 363 13.86 4.37 -14.69
C GLU A 363 15.04 4.30 -13.73
N LEU A 364 16.05 5.12 -13.97
CA LEU A 364 17.32 5.12 -13.24
C LEU A 364 17.64 6.53 -12.73
N PRO A 365 18.05 6.68 -11.46
CA PRO A 365 18.45 7.97 -10.91
C PRO A 365 19.83 8.41 -11.44
N VAL A 366 19.99 9.67 -11.80
CA VAL A 366 21.23 10.23 -12.37
C VAL A 366 21.58 11.52 -11.65
N ARG A 367 22.89 11.78 -11.49
CA ARG A 367 23.41 13.03 -10.93
C ARG A 367 23.34 14.16 -11.94
N LEU A 368 23.00 15.36 -11.48
CA LEU A 368 22.78 16.52 -12.36
C LEU A 368 24.03 16.91 -13.16
N ASN A 369 25.22 16.95 -12.54
CA ASN A 369 26.44 17.47 -13.16
C ASN A 369 27.44 16.37 -13.54
N SER A 370 27.53 15.29 -12.75
CA SER A 370 28.56 14.26 -12.90
C SER A 370 28.13 13.00 -13.67
N GLY A 371 26.82 12.79 -13.87
CA GLY A 371 26.30 11.55 -14.46
C GLY A 371 26.50 10.32 -13.56
N LEU A 372 25.97 9.17 -13.99
CA LEU A 372 26.15 7.90 -13.27
C LEU A 372 26.34 6.74 -14.25
N THR A 373 27.32 5.88 -13.98
CA THR A 373 27.63 4.72 -14.83
C THR A 373 26.89 3.46 -14.35
N TYR A 374 26.18 2.85 -15.29
CA TYR A 374 25.42 1.62 -15.10
C TYR A 374 25.98 0.51 -15.97
N ASP A 375 26.06 -0.68 -15.40
CA ASP A 375 26.41 -1.91 -16.11
C ASP A 375 25.12 -2.69 -16.39
N VAL A 376 24.89 -3.00 -17.66
CA VAL A 376 23.73 -3.76 -18.15
C VAL A 376 24.21 -5.13 -18.60
N ASP A 377 23.78 -6.16 -17.89
CA ASP A 377 24.04 -7.56 -18.19
C ASP A 377 22.79 -8.17 -18.83
N ILE A 378 22.96 -8.84 -19.97
CA ILE A 378 21.92 -9.63 -20.63
C ILE A 378 22.33 -11.08 -20.61
N THR A 379 21.48 -11.94 -20.06
CA THR A 379 21.70 -13.39 -20.07
C THR A 379 20.95 -14.01 -21.24
N TRP A 380 21.70 -14.60 -22.18
CA TRP A 380 21.12 -15.31 -23.32
C TRP A 380 20.58 -16.69 -22.87
N PRO A 381 19.46 -17.17 -23.45
CA PRO A 381 18.91 -18.49 -23.15
C PRO A 381 19.91 -19.60 -23.48
N ARG A 382 19.77 -20.77 -22.82
CA ARG A 382 20.65 -21.93 -23.06
C ARG A 382 20.63 -22.39 -24.51
N ASP A 383 19.47 -22.31 -25.17
CA ASP A 383 19.29 -22.67 -26.57
C ASP A 383 20.03 -21.73 -27.55
N LEU A 384 20.49 -20.57 -27.05
CA LEU A 384 21.11 -19.49 -27.82
C LEU A 384 22.55 -19.20 -27.37
N GLY A 385 23.19 -20.12 -26.65
CA GLY A 385 24.59 -20.04 -26.25
C GLY A 385 24.83 -19.79 -24.76
N GLY A 386 23.81 -19.44 -23.97
CA GLY A 386 23.90 -19.33 -22.50
C GLY A 386 24.86 -18.23 -21.99
N ASP A 387 25.47 -17.46 -22.87
CA ASP A 387 26.45 -16.43 -22.53
C ASP A 387 25.78 -15.21 -21.89
N THR A 388 26.55 -14.44 -21.12
CA THR A 388 26.10 -13.17 -20.57
C THR A 388 26.84 -12.03 -21.26
N GLU A 389 26.11 -11.16 -21.97
CA GLU A 389 26.68 -9.97 -22.61
C GLU A 389 26.56 -8.77 -21.66
N ARG A 390 27.69 -8.14 -21.34
CA ARG A 390 27.76 -6.96 -20.46
C ARG A 390 28.14 -5.72 -21.24
N LYS A 391 27.37 -4.64 -21.07
CA LYS A 391 27.70 -3.29 -21.57
C LYS A 391 27.62 -2.27 -20.45
N SER A 392 28.58 -1.37 -20.40
CA SER A 392 28.56 -0.23 -19.49
C SER A 392 28.09 1.03 -20.22
N ILE A 393 27.23 1.81 -19.58
CA ILE A 393 26.71 3.09 -20.11
C ILE A 393 26.74 4.15 -19.01
N THR A 394 27.26 5.33 -19.33
CA THR A 394 27.19 6.50 -18.44
C THR A 394 25.98 7.33 -18.84
N LEU A 395 25.04 7.48 -17.91
CA LEU A 395 23.85 8.28 -18.09
C LEU A 395 24.08 9.70 -17.54
N HIS A 396 23.63 10.70 -18.28
CA HIS A 396 23.69 12.12 -17.93
C HIS A 396 22.27 12.68 -17.80
N ALA A 397 22.09 13.71 -16.95
CA ALA A 397 20.78 14.31 -16.69
C ALA A 397 20.23 15.17 -17.86
N ASP A 398 21.06 15.42 -18.87
CA ASP A 398 20.74 16.24 -20.06
C ASP A 398 19.72 15.58 -20.98
N ARG A 399 19.63 14.24 -20.96
CA ARG A 399 18.71 13.48 -21.81
C ARG A 399 17.70 12.73 -20.95
N THR A 400 16.44 12.75 -21.39
CA THR A 400 15.31 12.09 -20.74
C THR A 400 15.24 10.60 -21.06
N GLU A 401 15.74 10.20 -22.23
CA GLU A 401 15.75 8.81 -22.69
C GLU A 401 17.11 8.43 -23.30
N PHE A 402 17.62 7.26 -22.92
CA PHE A 402 18.80 6.63 -23.52
C PHE A 402 18.41 5.29 -24.14
N VAL A 403 18.87 5.02 -25.36
CA VAL A 403 18.64 3.74 -26.04
C VAL A 403 19.95 2.97 -26.12
N LEU A 404 19.98 1.77 -25.54
CA LEU A 404 21.12 0.86 -25.58
C LEU A 404 20.78 -0.38 -26.42
N PRO A 405 21.33 -0.49 -27.65
CA PRO A 405 21.07 -1.63 -28.50
C PRO A 405 21.97 -2.83 -28.17
N PHE A 406 21.37 -4.01 -28.15
CA PHE A 406 22.04 -5.30 -28.12
C PHE A 406 21.67 -6.06 -29.39
N TYR A 407 22.69 -6.60 -30.03
CA TYR A 407 22.55 -7.29 -31.30
C TYR A 407 22.89 -8.75 -31.08
N ARG A 408 21.96 -9.64 -31.42
CA ARG A 408 22.29 -11.05 -31.57
C ARG A 408 23.25 -11.16 -32.74
N LYS A 409 24.48 -11.62 -32.48
CA LYS A 409 25.36 -12.12 -33.54
C LYS A 409 24.94 -13.57 -33.79
N LEU A 410 24.42 -13.85 -34.98
CA LEU A 410 24.32 -15.24 -35.44
C LEU A 410 25.75 -15.77 -35.47
N LYS A 411 26.03 -16.79 -34.66
CA LYS A 411 27.22 -17.62 -34.87
C LYS A 411 26.99 -18.26 -36.23
N ASN A 412 27.68 -17.78 -37.25
CA ASN A 412 27.83 -18.58 -38.46
C ASN A 412 28.65 -19.80 -38.01
N ASP A 413 28.03 -20.97 -38.02
CA ASP A 413 28.78 -22.21 -38.06
C ASP A 413 29.53 -22.19 -39.41
N GLU A 414 30.84 -21.92 -39.35
CA GLU A 414 31.80 -22.38 -40.35
C GLU A 414 32.34 -23.76 -39.94
#